data_AF-A0A1J0WKS7-F1
#
_entry.id   AF-A0A1J0WKS7-F1
#
_cell.length_a   1.000
_cell.length_b   1.000
_cell.length_c   1.000
_cell.angle_alpha   90.00
_cell.angle_beta   90.00
_cell.angle_gamma   90.00
#
_symmetry.space_group_name_H-M   'P 1'
#
loop_
_entity.id
_entity.type
_entity.pdbx_description
1 polymer ?
#
loop_
_entity_poly.entity_id
_entity_poly.type
_entity_poly.pdbx_seq_one_letter_code
_entity_poly.pdbx_strand_id
1 'polypeptide(L)'
;MTVQIPPEVTPFERPVEQVAFHRTELSQILSVYGRMVAAGEWRDYGISCLRDVAVFSVFRRTAEIPLYRIEKRPKLRNKQGMYSVIGANGQILRRGHDLGAVLRVLERKLIRAID
;
A
#
# COMPACT_ATOMS: atom_id res chain seq x y z
N MET A 1 -2.87 49.54 -35.61
CA MET A 1 -3.50 48.21 -35.56
C MET A 1 -2.75 47.39 -34.53
N THR A 2 -3.30 47.20 -33.33
CA THR A 2 -2.70 46.40 -32.26
C THR A 2 -3.08 44.94 -32.49
N VAL A 3 -2.07 44.10 -32.77
CA VAL A 3 -2.27 42.65 -32.94
C VAL A 3 -2.39 42.04 -31.55
N GLN A 4 -3.58 41.59 -31.20
CA GLN A 4 -3.86 40.87 -29.97
C GLN A 4 -3.45 39.41 -30.17
N ILE A 5 -2.35 38.98 -29.55
CA ILE A 5 -1.89 37.58 -29.58
C ILE A 5 -2.75 36.82 -28.56
N PRO A 6 -3.49 35.78 -28.95
CA PRO A 6 -4.29 34.99 -28.01
C PRO A 6 -3.37 34.21 -27.04
N PRO A 7 -3.78 34.01 -25.78
CA PRO A 7 -2.99 33.21 -24.84
C PRO A 7 -2.93 31.75 -25.31
N GLU A 8 -1.72 31.21 -25.33
CA GLU A 8 -1.46 29.79 -25.62
C GLU A 8 -2.18 28.93 -24.58
N VAL A 9 -3.14 28.12 -25.03
CA VAL A 9 -3.87 27.19 -24.18
C VAL A 9 -2.92 26.04 -23.85
N THR A 10 -2.31 26.06 -22.67
CA THR A 10 -1.51 24.92 -22.19
C THR A 10 -2.38 23.67 -22.13
N PRO A 11 -2.00 22.57 -22.80
CA PRO A 11 -2.77 21.32 -22.73
C PRO A 11 -2.85 20.88 -21.26
N PHE A 12 -4.06 20.52 -20.80
CA PHE A 12 -4.25 19.88 -19.49
C PHE A 12 -3.29 18.68 -19.38
N GLU A 13 -2.26 18.80 -18.54
CA GLU A 13 -1.38 17.67 -18.21
C GLU A 13 -2.23 16.56 -17.62
N ARG A 14 -2.34 15.44 -18.34
CA ARG A 14 -3.07 14.27 -17.85
C ARG A 14 -2.39 13.82 -16.54
N PRO A 15 -3.14 13.69 -15.44
CA PRO A 15 -2.55 13.23 -14.18
C PRO A 15 -1.89 11.87 -14.42
N VAL A 16 -0.65 11.74 -13.94
CA VAL A 16 0.13 10.52 -14.08
C VAL A 16 -0.69 9.36 -13.51
N GLU A 17 -0.91 8.32 -14.33
CA GLU A 17 -1.68 7.14 -13.92
C GLU A 17 -0.93 6.45 -12.76
N GLN A 18 -1.49 6.54 -11.55
CA GLN A 18 -0.93 5.96 -10.34
C GLN A 18 -1.74 4.75 -9.90
N VAL A 19 -1.05 3.73 -9.41
CA VAL A 19 -1.71 2.59 -8.77
C VAL A 19 -2.07 2.99 -7.34
N ALA A 20 -3.35 2.87 -7.02
CA ALA A 20 -3.88 3.11 -5.68
C ALA A 20 -4.64 1.89 -5.15
N PHE A 21 -4.76 1.84 -3.82
CA PHE A 21 -5.69 0.92 -3.18
C PHE A 21 -7.13 1.42 -3.35
N HIS A 22 -8.04 0.51 -3.66
CA HIS A 22 -9.47 0.79 -3.64
C HIS A 22 -9.95 0.91 -2.19
N ARG A 23 -11.06 1.63 -1.95
CA ARG A 23 -11.62 1.83 -0.60
C ARG A 23 -11.85 0.51 0.15
N THR A 24 -12.34 -0.53 -0.55
CA THR A 24 -12.57 -1.86 0.05
C THR A 24 -11.28 -2.59 0.41
N GLU A 25 -10.19 -2.34 -0.32
CA GLU A 25 -8.87 -2.88 0.00
C GLU A 25 -8.28 -2.15 1.21
N LEU A 26 -8.35 -0.81 1.23
CA LEU A 26 -7.92 -0.01 2.37
C LEU A 26 -8.68 -0.37 3.64
N SER A 27 -9.99 -0.61 3.54
CA SER A 27 -10.81 -0.99 4.71
C SER A 27 -10.30 -2.30 5.35
N GLN A 28 -9.87 -3.28 4.55
CA GLN A 28 -9.29 -4.53 5.05
C GLN A 28 -7.92 -4.30 5.70
N ILE A 29 -7.05 -3.52 5.05
CA ILE A 29 -5.72 -3.19 5.56
C ILE A 29 -5.84 -2.44 6.90
N LEU A 30 -6.70 -1.42 6.95
CA LEU A 30 -6.93 -0.61 8.14
C LEU A 30 -7.57 -1.41 9.28
N SER A 31 -8.40 -2.41 8.97
CA SER A 31 -8.96 -3.31 9.98
C SER A 31 -7.87 -4.13 10.69
N VAL A 32 -6.90 -4.66 9.92
CA VAL A 32 -5.73 -5.35 10.50
C VAL A 32 -4.86 -4.37 11.28
N TYR A 33 -4.61 -3.19 10.71
CA TYR A 33 -3.84 -2.14 11.35
C TYR A 33 -4.42 -1.75 12.72
N GLY A 34 -5.73 -1.48 12.81
CA GLY A 34 -6.38 -1.13 14.07
C GLY A 34 -6.21 -2.19 15.16
N ARG A 35 -6.29 -3.48 14.82
CA ARG A 35 -6.03 -4.57 15.78
C ARG A 35 -4.58 -4.57 16.27
N MET A 36 -3.62 -4.34 15.37
CA MET A 36 -2.20 -4.30 15.73
C MET A 36 -1.82 -3.06 16.54
N VAL A 37 -2.47 -1.92 16.29
CA VAL A 37 -2.34 -0.72 17.13
C VAL A 37 -2.92 -0.98 18.53
N ALA A 38 -4.09 -1.62 18.62
CA ALA A 38 -4.70 -1.99 19.90
C ALA A 38 -3.82 -2.95 20.72
N ALA A 39 -3.06 -3.82 20.04
CA ALA A 39 -2.07 -4.69 20.68
C ALA A 39 -0.73 -3.99 21.01
N GLY A 40 -0.56 -2.71 20.65
CA GLY A 40 0.66 -1.94 20.89
C GLY A 40 1.82 -2.27 19.95
N GLU A 41 1.59 -3.11 18.94
CA GLU A 41 2.62 -3.57 18.00
C GLU A 41 2.93 -2.52 16.93
N TRP A 42 1.92 -1.82 16.42
CA TRP A 42 2.07 -0.85 15.34
C TRP A 42 1.73 0.56 15.83
N ARG A 43 2.39 1.57 15.26
CA ARG A 43 2.21 2.96 15.70
C ARG A 43 1.97 3.94 14.56
N ASP A 44 2.48 3.66 13.38
CA ASP A 44 2.38 4.58 12.24
C ASP A 44 2.27 3.79 10.93
N TYR A 45 1.76 4.45 9.89
CA TYR A 45 1.68 3.92 8.54
C TYR A 45 1.94 4.99 7.47
N GLY A 46 2.45 4.56 6.33
CA GLY A 46 2.65 5.40 5.15
C GLY A 46 1.94 4.78 3.94
N ILE A 47 1.29 5.61 3.12
CA ILE A 47 0.69 5.17 1.86
C ILE A 47 1.44 5.85 0.72
N SER A 48 1.88 5.05 -0.25
CA SER A 48 2.53 5.56 -1.46
C SER A 48 1.84 5.00 -2.69
N CYS A 49 1.31 5.89 -3.53
CA CYS A 49 0.71 5.57 -4.82
C CYS A 49 1.76 5.83 -5.90
N LEU A 50 2.44 4.78 -6.35
CA LEU A 50 3.45 4.88 -7.40
C LEU A 50 2.85 4.46 -8.74
N ARG A 51 3.58 4.71 -9.83
CA ARG A 51 3.14 4.38 -11.20
C ARG A 51 2.76 2.91 -11.37
N ASP A 52 3.51 1.99 -10.76
CA ASP A 52 3.32 0.54 -10.96
C ASP A 52 2.81 -0.20 -9.72
N VAL A 53 2.84 0.45 -8.56
CA VAL A 53 2.58 -0.20 -7.28
C VAL A 53 1.97 0.78 -6.28
N ALA A 54 0.93 0.35 -5.56
CA ALA A 54 0.51 1.00 -4.33
C ALA A 54 1.18 0.28 -3.15
N VAL A 55 1.72 1.02 -2.21
CA VAL A 55 2.40 0.48 -1.02
C VAL A 55 1.75 1.05 0.24
N PHE A 56 1.38 0.17 1.16
CA PHE A 56 1.02 0.50 2.53
C PHE A 56 2.14 0.01 3.43
N SER A 57 2.91 0.93 3.97
CA SER A 57 4.05 0.67 4.86
C SER A 57 3.63 0.80 6.30
N VAL A 58 4.08 -0.11 7.15
CA VAL A 58 3.74 -0.18 8.57
C VAL A 58 4.98 0.00 9.42
N PHE A 59 4.89 0.81 10.47
CA PHE A 59 6.02 1.15 11.33
C PHE A 59 5.73 0.83 12.81
N ARG A 60 6.75 0.31 13.52
CA ARG A 60 6.72 0.11 14.98
C ARG A 60 7.00 1.41 15.72
N ARG A 61 7.92 2.22 15.18
CA ARG A 61 8.35 3.51 15.72
C ARG A 61 8.59 4.47 14.56
N THR A 62 8.43 5.77 14.83
CA THR A 62 8.73 6.85 13.87
C THR A 62 10.21 6.81 13.49
N ALA A 63 10.52 6.92 12.19
CA ALA A 63 11.87 6.90 11.59
C ALA A 63 12.60 5.53 11.49
N GLU A 64 11.91 4.40 11.67
CA GLU A 64 12.48 3.06 11.42
C GLU A 64 12.17 2.54 10.00
N ILE A 65 12.90 1.50 9.59
CA ILE A 65 12.58 0.70 8.40
C ILE A 65 11.18 0.10 8.58
N PRO A 66 10.29 0.16 7.56
CA PRO A 66 8.95 -0.39 7.68
C PRO A 66 9.01 -1.88 8.02
N LEU A 67 8.32 -2.29 9.09
CA LEU A 67 8.22 -3.68 9.53
C LEU A 67 7.62 -4.55 8.44
N TYR A 68 6.56 -4.02 7.81
CA TYR A 68 5.82 -4.68 6.76
C TYR A 68 5.45 -3.68 5.67
N ARG A 69 5.41 -4.17 4.44
CA ARG A 69 4.85 -3.45 3.29
C ARG A 69 3.80 -4.33 2.63
N ILE A 70 2.59 -3.81 2.52
CA ILE A 70 1.53 -4.42 1.72
C ILE A 70 1.57 -3.73 0.36
N GLU A 71 1.80 -4.51 -0.70
CA GLU A 71 1.91 -4.00 -2.06
C GLU A 71 0.75 -4.47 -2.91
N LYS A 72 0.28 -3.59 -3.81
CA LYS A 72 -0.65 -3.92 -4.90
C LYS A 72 0.02 -3.62 -6.24
N ARG A 73 0.17 -4.64 -7.08
CA ARG A 73 0.76 -4.57 -8.43
C ARG A 73 -0.23 -5.15 -9.46
N PRO A 74 -1.07 -4.31 -10.10
CA PRO A 74 -2.09 -4.77 -11.05
C PRO A 74 -1.54 -5.61 -12.22
N LYS A 75 -0.31 -5.32 -12.67
CA LYS A 75 0.40 -6.07 -13.71
C LYS A 75 0.60 -7.57 -13.38
N LEU A 76 0.51 -7.95 -12.09
CA LEU A 76 0.66 -9.34 -11.64
C LEU A 76 -0.69 -10.04 -11.40
N ARG A 77 -1.83 -9.40 -11.68
CA ARG A 77 -3.17 -9.94 -11.43
C ARG A 77 -3.39 -11.33 -12.05
N ASN A 78 -2.91 -11.55 -13.26
CA ASN A 78 -3.08 -12.82 -14.00
C ASN A 78 -1.86 -13.75 -13.87
N LYS A 79 -0.91 -13.43 -12.98
CA LYS A 79 0.30 -14.21 -12.73
C LYS A 79 0.21 -14.83 -11.33
N GLN A 80 1.23 -14.62 -10.51
CA GLN A 80 1.34 -15.04 -9.12
C GLN A 80 0.41 -14.29 -8.12
N GLY A 81 -0.36 -13.30 -8.59
CA GLY A 81 -1.26 -12.50 -7.76
C GLY A 81 -0.79 -11.05 -7.59
N MET A 82 -1.77 -10.13 -7.52
CA MET A 82 -1.51 -8.69 -7.47
C MET A 82 -1.17 -8.18 -6.08
N TYR A 83 -1.44 -8.91 -5.00
CA TYR A 83 -1.16 -8.47 -3.64
C TYR A 83 0.03 -9.23 -3.03
N SER A 84 0.85 -8.54 -2.27
CA SER A 84 1.89 -9.18 -1.45
C SER A 84 2.13 -8.46 -0.14
N VAL A 85 2.53 -9.23 0.87
CA VAL A 85 3.09 -8.73 2.13
C VAL A 85 4.58 -9.01 2.12
N ILE A 86 5.37 -7.97 2.37
CA ILE A 86 6.83 -7.98 2.42
C ILE A 86 7.26 -7.63 3.83
N GLY A 87 8.26 -8.34 4.37
CA GLY A 87 8.86 -8.03 5.68
C GLY A 87 9.98 -6.98 5.59
N ALA A 88 10.49 -6.55 6.75
CA ALA A 88 11.53 -5.52 6.86
C ALA A 88 12.76 -5.74 5.95
N ASN A 89 13.19 -6.98 5.77
CA ASN A 89 14.37 -7.33 4.96
C ASN A 89 14.05 -7.50 3.46
N GLY A 90 12.88 -7.10 2.98
CA GLY A 90 12.47 -7.25 1.58
C GLY A 90 11.97 -8.66 1.21
N GLN A 91 11.98 -9.62 2.14
CA GLN A 91 11.45 -10.96 1.94
C GLN A 91 9.91 -10.95 1.75
N ILE A 92 9.41 -11.68 0.76
CA ILE A 92 7.97 -11.83 0.54
C ILE A 92 7.43 -12.86 1.54
N LEU A 93 6.59 -12.43 2.48
CA LEU A 93 5.96 -13.30 3.47
C LEU A 93 4.76 -14.04 2.88
N ARG A 94 4.01 -13.36 2.02
CA ARG A 94 2.84 -13.94 1.33
C ARG A 94 2.54 -13.17 0.05
N ARG A 95 2.02 -13.86 -0.95
CA ARG A 95 1.55 -13.29 -2.23
C ARG A 95 0.29 -14.03 -2.69
N GLY A 96 -0.62 -13.33 -3.37
CA GLY A 96 -1.86 -13.94 -3.87
C GLY A 96 -2.80 -12.95 -4.58
N HIS A 97 -3.91 -13.48 -5.07
CA HIS A 97 -4.96 -12.73 -5.78
C HIS A 97 -5.99 -12.12 -4.83
N ASP A 98 -6.14 -12.69 -3.63
CA ASP A 98 -7.07 -12.21 -2.60
C ASP A 98 -6.29 -11.48 -1.50
N LEU A 99 -6.72 -10.26 -1.18
CA LEU A 99 -6.04 -9.42 -0.20
C LEU A 99 -6.22 -9.98 1.22
N GLY A 100 -7.42 -10.43 1.59
CA GLY A 100 -7.70 -10.96 2.93
C GLY A 100 -6.81 -12.18 3.25
N ALA A 101 -6.71 -13.14 2.33
CA ALA A 101 -5.85 -14.30 2.46
C ALA A 101 -4.35 -13.94 2.56
N VAL A 102 -3.92 -12.87 1.89
CA VAL A 102 -2.56 -12.35 1.99
C VAL A 102 -2.29 -11.70 3.35
N LEU A 103 -3.26 -10.96 3.89
CA LEU A 103 -3.14 -10.27 5.18
C LEU A 103 -3.11 -11.21 6.40
N ARG A 104 -3.68 -12.42 6.30
CA ARG A 104 -3.67 -13.43 7.38
C ARG A 104 -2.27 -13.76 7.93
N VAL A 105 -1.21 -13.56 7.14
CA VAL A 105 0.17 -13.79 7.61
C VAL A 105 0.57 -12.83 8.74
N LEU A 106 -0.02 -11.62 8.76
CA LEU A 106 0.22 -10.60 9.78
C LEU A 106 -0.58 -10.93 11.06
N GLU A 107 -1.81 -11.40 10.91
CA GLU A 107 -2.68 -11.79 12.02
C GLU A 107 -2.16 -13.01 12.80
N ARG A 108 -1.55 -13.98 12.11
CA ARG A 108 -0.93 -15.14 12.79
C ARG A 108 0.22 -14.75 13.70
N LYS A 109 0.92 -13.65 13.38
CA LYS A 109 1.98 -13.14 14.26
C LYS A 109 1.41 -12.46 15.50
N LEU A 110 0.23 -11.83 15.40
CA LEU A 110 -0.47 -11.29 16.57
C LEU A 110 -0.75 -12.40 17.59
N ILE A 111 -1.24 -13.55 17.14
CA ILE A 111 -1.51 -14.70 18.04
C ILE A 111 -0.24 -15.17 18.78
N ARG A 112 0.94 -15.08 18.16
CA ARG A 112 2.21 -15.48 18.77
C ARG A 112 2.84 -14.43 19.70
N ALA A 113 2.39 -13.18 19.65
CA ALA A 113 2.97 -12.09 20.44
C ALA A 113 2.30 -11.92 21.81
N ILE A 114 1.20 -12.65 22.07
CA ILE A 114 0.38 -12.54 23.28
C ILE A 114 0.64 -13.74 24.22
N ASP A 115 1.82 -14.37 24.13
CA ASP A 115 2.27 -15.47 24.99
C ASP A 115 3.59 -15.07 25.69
#